data_AF-A0A6P7GJS5-F1
#
_entry.id   AF-A0A6P7GJS5-F1
#
_cell.length_a   1.000
_cell.length_b   1.000
_cell.length_c   1.000
_cell.angle_alpha   90.00
_cell.angle_beta   90.00
_cell.angle_gamma   90.00
#
_symmetry.space_group_name_H-M   'P 1'
#
loop_
_entity.id
_entity.type
_entity.pdbx_description
1 polymer ?
#
loop_
_entity_poly.entity_id
_entity_poly.type
_entity_poly.pdbx_seq_one_letter_code
_entity_poly.pdbx_strand_id
1 'polypeptide(L)'
;MSDKDLQRELECPICFSYLQPPIRMCIKGHSICSTCRNKLTVCPTCRSTFSNASNISLESIIPLLKLPCKYSHRGCEKLLLHSDRLAHEVDCPYKGKILDCPGCSFKGSITDQEKHCRIVHSVQNIDQYDCSNIFSCIGILSSVNTVVQNDDKCFWLKALKSADNNNILFSVDMIGTEEEAAKYGYKLIFSKELQKMCFEGICNPLGLNDKQLSTPIKSFNLSVRGIESFLGNDCNISIKIRKNSIEFWHYLLPLMVLAISALSWEMLVAIAIVSIVYIKDLVNFFYKIRDRCTLLYTSLSINRNISTT
;
A
#
# COMPACT_ATOMS: atom_id res chain seq x y z
N MET A 1 -9.92 3.51 -25.41
CA MET A 1 -9.66 2.18 -24.82
C MET A 1 -8.57 2.36 -23.79
N SER A 2 -8.77 1.95 -22.53
CA SER A 2 -7.71 2.02 -21.52
C SER A 2 -6.73 0.85 -21.68
N ASP A 3 -5.48 0.99 -21.21
CA ASP A 3 -4.49 -0.10 -21.25
C ASP A 3 -5.00 -1.39 -20.57
N LYS A 4 -5.87 -1.25 -19.56
CA LYS A 4 -6.49 -2.39 -18.86
C LYS A 4 -7.49 -3.14 -19.74
N ASP A 5 -8.21 -2.44 -20.61
CA ASP A 5 -9.17 -3.08 -21.52
C ASP A 5 -8.42 -3.93 -22.55
N LEU A 6 -7.32 -3.40 -23.08
CA LEU A 6 -6.46 -4.15 -24.01
C LEU A 6 -5.87 -5.41 -23.36
N GLN A 7 -5.41 -5.31 -22.10
CA GLN A 7 -4.87 -6.47 -21.39
C GLN A 7 -5.90 -7.60 -21.25
N ARG A 8 -7.16 -7.27 -20.94
CA ARG A 8 -8.24 -8.28 -20.82
C ARG A 8 -8.52 -9.03 -22.12
N GLU A 9 -8.45 -8.34 -23.25
CA GLU A 9 -8.61 -8.98 -24.57
C GLU A 9 -7.48 -9.97 -24.90
N LEU A 10 -6.34 -9.87 -24.22
CA LEU A 10 -5.20 -10.78 -24.36
C LEU A 10 -5.22 -11.93 -23.36
N GLU A 11 -6.28 -12.07 -22.55
CA GLU A 11 -6.45 -13.18 -21.62
C GLU A 11 -7.30 -14.30 -22.23
N CYS A 12 -6.96 -15.54 -21.88
CA CYS A 12 -7.80 -16.68 -22.24
C CYS A 12 -9.11 -16.62 -21.43
N PRO A 13 -10.30 -16.65 -22.07
CA PRO A 13 -11.59 -16.52 -21.37
C PRO A 13 -11.93 -17.71 -20.44
N ILE A 14 -11.10 -18.75 -20.45
CA ILE A 14 -11.33 -19.98 -19.66
C ILE A 14 -10.44 -20.01 -18.42
N CYS A 15 -9.14 -19.77 -18.59
CA CYS A 15 -8.18 -19.84 -17.48
C CYS A 15 -7.71 -18.48 -16.99
N PHE A 16 -8.19 -17.38 -17.61
CA PHE A 16 -7.85 -16.00 -17.27
C PHE A 16 -6.34 -15.72 -17.21
N SER A 17 -5.57 -16.50 -17.97
CA SER A 17 -4.13 -16.30 -18.13
C SER A 17 -3.88 -15.64 -19.47
N TYR A 18 -2.89 -14.75 -19.54
CA TYR A 18 -2.48 -14.15 -20.81
C TYR A 18 -2.19 -15.22 -21.86
N LEU A 19 -2.69 -15.01 -23.08
CA LEU A 19 -2.48 -15.88 -24.21
C LEU A 19 -0.97 -16.01 -24.52
N GLN A 20 -0.58 -17.20 -24.95
CA GLN A 20 0.81 -17.52 -25.27
C GLN A 20 0.83 -18.34 -26.57
N PRO A 21 1.81 -18.09 -27.46
CA PRO A 21 2.02 -18.94 -28.62
C PRO A 21 2.24 -20.42 -28.20
N PRO A 22 1.62 -21.40 -28.89
CA PRO A 22 0.65 -21.23 -29.96
C PRO A 22 -0.76 -20.85 -29.45
N ILE A 23 -1.37 -19.84 -30.07
CA ILE A 23 -2.70 -19.30 -29.72
C ILE A 23 -3.74 -19.89 -30.66
N ARG A 24 -4.74 -20.58 -30.12
CA ARG A 24 -5.73 -21.32 -30.91
C ARG A 24 -6.97 -20.48 -31.13
N MET A 25 -7.57 -20.57 -32.31
CA MET A 25 -8.76 -19.78 -32.65
C MET A 25 -9.88 -20.63 -33.23
N CYS A 26 -11.12 -20.24 -32.93
CA CYS A 26 -12.28 -20.83 -33.61
C CYS A 26 -12.47 -20.27 -35.01
N ILE A 27 -13.32 -20.90 -35.82
CA ILE A 27 -13.61 -20.45 -37.19
C ILE A 27 -14.21 -19.04 -37.26
N LYS A 28 -14.71 -18.51 -36.13
CA LYS A 28 -15.23 -17.14 -36.00
C LYS A 28 -14.24 -16.15 -35.36
N GLY A 29 -13.00 -16.56 -35.10
CA GLY A 29 -11.92 -15.66 -34.64
C GLY A 29 -11.67 -15.59 -33.13
N HIS A 30 -12.49 -16.21 -32.27
CA HIS A 30 -12.26 -16.19 -30.82
C HIS A 30 -11.02 -17.00 -30.44
N SER A 31 -10.12 -16.38 -29.69
CA SER A 31 -8.82 -16.94 -29.32
C SER A 31 -8.82 -17.54 -27.92
N ILE A 32 -8.13 -18.66 -27.73
CA ILE A 32 -7.90 -19.35 -26.45
C ILE A 32 -6.48 -19.91 -26.40
N CYS A 33 -5.96 -20.18 -25.19
CA CYS A 33 -4.65 -20.81 -25.05
C CYS A 33 -4.70 -22.30 -25.47
N SER A 34 -3.55 -22.83 -25.90
CA SER A 34 -3.44 -24.23 -26.34
C SER A 34 -3.84 -25.24 -25.25
N THR A 35 -3.52 -24.97 -23.99
CA THR A 35 -3.89 -25.85 -22.86
C THR A 35 -5.41 -25.95 -22.67
N CYS A 36 -6.14 -24.84 -22.81
CA CYS A 36 -7.61 -24.86 -22.74
C CYS A 36 -8.22 -25.47 -23.99
N ARG A 37 -7.63 -25.25 -25.17
CA ARG A 37 -8.10 -25.83 -26.43
C ARG A 37 -8.16 -27.35 -26.37
N ASN A 38 -7.18 -27.99 -25.76
CA ASN A 38 -7.12 -29.45 -25.65
C ASN A 38 -8.25 -30.05 -24.79
N LYS A 39 -8.90 -29.24 -23.96
CA LYS A 39 -10.00 -29.65 -23.08
C LYS A 39 -11.39 -29.38 -23.66
N LEU A 40 -11.47 -28.74 -24.83
CA LEU A 40 -12.72 -28.24 -25.40
C LEU A 40 -12.88 -28.76 -26.83
N THR A 41 -14.11 -29.12 -27.19
CA THR A 41 -14.47 -29.52 -28.56
C THR A 41 -15.04 -28.35 -29.37
N VAL A 42 -15.70 -27.40 -28.71
CA VAL A 42 -16.34 -26.23 -29.30
C VAL A 42 -15.96 -24.95 -28.56
N CYS A 43 -16.05 -23.81 -29.26
CA CYS A 43 -15.74 -22.50 -28.70
C CYS A 43 -16.72 -22.15 -27.56
N PRO A 44 -16.22 -21.78 -26.37
CA PRO A 44 -17.08 -21.43 -25.22
C PRO A 44 -17.90 -20.16 -25.48
N THR A 45 -17.38 -19.24 -26.29
CA THR A 45 -18.02 -17.94 -26.57
C THR A 45 -19.11 -18.03 -27.62
N CYS A 46 -18.87 -18.74 -28.73
CA CYS A 46 -19.75 -18.74 -29.89
C CYS A 46 -20.22 -20.13 -30.36
N ARG A 47 -19.87 -21.19 -29.63
CA ARG A 47 -20.22 -22.59 -29.89
C ARG A 47 -19.77 -23.17 -31.24
N SER A 48 -18.96 -22.41 -31.99
CA SER A 48 -18.42 -22.84 -33.28
C SER A 48 -17.22 -23.78 -33.09
N THR A 49 -16.92 -24.60 -34.10
CA THR A 49 -15.75 -25.50 -34.08
C THR A 49 -14.44 -24.72 -34.08
N PHE A 50 -13.40 -25.35 -33.55
CA PHE A 50 -12.07 -24.78 -33.61
C PHE A 50 -11.40 -25.05 -34.94
N SER A 51 -10.65 -24.06 -35.44
CA SER A 51 -9.76 -24.26 -36.57
C SER A 51 -8.47 -24.97 -36.13
N ASN A 52 -7.75 -25.57 -37.07
CA ASN A 52 -6.39 -26.06 -36.84
C ASN A 52 -5.35 -24.92 -36.92
N ALA A 53 -5.76 -23.72 -37.31
CA ALA A 53 -4.89 -22.56 -37.44
C ALA A 53 -4.58 -21.93 -36.09
N SER A 54 -3.41 -21.30 -36.03
CA SER A 54 -2.99 -20.42 -34.94
C SER A 54 -3.31 -18.97 -35.27
N ASN A 55 -3.55 -18.15 -34.25
CA ASN A 55 -3.69 -16.71 -34.41
C ASN A 55 -2.32 -16.04 -34.50
N ILE A 56 -1.71 -16.09 -35.67
CA ILE A 56 -0.35 -15.56 -35.94
C ILE A 56 -0.25 -14.06 -35.63
N SER A 57 -1.34 -13.30 -35.80
CA SER A 57 -1.37 -11.87 -35.49
C SER A 57 -1.14 -11.62 -34.00
N LEU A 58 -1.90 -12.32 -33.13
CA LEU A 58 -1.69 -12.22 -31.69
C LEU A 58 -0.34 -12.80 -31.26
N GLU A 59 0.12 -13.89 -31.89
CA GLU A 59 1.45 -14.44 -31.60
C GLU A 59 2.58 -13.47 -31.92
N SER A 60 2.42 -12.61 -32.93
CA SER A 60 3.39 -11.58 -33.29
C SER A 60 3.33 -10.34 -32.39
N ILE A 61 2.13 -9.98 -31.90
CA ILE A 61 1.93 -8.77 -31.08
C ILE A 61 2.30 -9.00 -29.62
N ILE A 62 1.92 -10.15 -29.03
CA ILE A 62 2.12 -10.41 -27.59
C ILE A 62 3.59 -10.23 -27.14
N PRO A 63 4.62 -10.67 -27.89
CA PRO A 63 6.01 -10.44 -27.53
C PRO A 63 6.43 -8.98 -27.43
N LEU A 64 5.73 -8.08 -28.13
CA LEU A 64 6.03 -6.64 -28.17
C LEU A 64 5.39 -5.86 -27.01
N LEU A 65 4.48 -6.48 -26.27
CA LEU A 65 3.72 -5.85 -25.19
C LEU A 65 4.34 -6.14 -23.83
N LYS A 66 4.38 -5.12 -22.97
CA LYS A 66 4.63 -5.31 -21.55
C LYS A 66 3.32 -5.68 -20.87
N LEU A 67 3.23 -6.92 -20.39
CA LEU A 67 2.05 -7.44 -19.70
C LEU A 67 2.37 -7.64 -18.21
N PRO A 68 1.38 -7.52 -17.32
CA PRO A 68 1.59 -7.77 -15.90
C PRO A 68 1.90 -9.24 -15.64
N CYS A 69 2.69 -9.49 -14.60
CA CYS A 69 2.92 -10.82 -14.07
C CYS A 69 1.60 -11.50 -13.70
N LYS A 70 1.47 -12.82 -13.93
CA LYS A 70 0.26 -13.58 -13.50
C LYS A 70 -0.05 -13.49 -12.00
N TYR A 71 0.95 -13.16 -11.17
CA TYR A 71 0.81 -12.96 -9.72
C TYR A 71 0.52 -11.51 -9.33
N SER A 72 0.08 -10.67 -10.27
CA SER A 72 -0.31 -9.28 -10.01
C SER A 72 -1.39 -9.15 -8.94
N HIS A 73 -2.40 -10.04 -8.97
CA HIS A 73 -3.45 -10.15 -7.95
C HIS A 73 -2.92 -10.43 -6.53
N ARG A 74 -1.67 -10.90 -6.39
CA ARG A 74 -0.99 -11.15 -5.12
C ARG A 74 -0.02 -10.03 -4.71
N GLY A 75 0.16 -9.02 -5.57
CA GLY A 75 1.00 -7.85 -5.31
C GLY A 75 2.22 -7.72 -6.21
N CYS A 76 2.40 -8.55 -7.23
CA CYS A 76 3.50 -8.36 -8.17
C CYS A 76 3.19 -7.21 -9.14
N GLU A 77 3.95 -6.12 -9.07
CA GLU A 77 3.72 -4.91 -9.87
C GLU A 77 4.54 -4.89 -11.19
N LYS A 78 5.29 -5.95 -11.48
CA LYS A 78 6.15 -6.00 -12.67
C LYS A 78 5.34 -6.09 -13.97
N LEU A 79 5.60 -5.15 -14.89
CA LEU A 79 5.19 -5.17 -16.28
C LEU A 79 6.39 -5.61 -17.15
N LEU A 80 6.26 -6.75 -17.83
CA LEU A 80 7.38 -7.44 -18.47
C LEU A 80 7.01 -7.86 -19.89
N LEU A 81 8.01 -7.89 -20.78
CA LEU A 81 7.89 -8.49 -22.11
C LEU A 81 7.70 -10.01 -21.99
N HIS A 82 7.20 -10.65 -23.04
CA HIS A 82 6.78 -12.04 -23.01
C HIS A 82 7.82 -13.02 -22.42
N SER A 83 9.04 -13.03 -22.95
CA SER A 83 10.10 -13.97 -22.51
C SER A 83 10.54 -13.71 -21.07
N ASP A 84 10.76 -12.44 -20.71
CA ASP A 84 11.15 -12.05 -19.36
C ASP A 84 10.06 -12.34 -18.34
N ARG A 85 8.80 -12.17 -18.74
CA ARG A 85 7.63 -12.48 -17.91
C ARG A 85 7.57 -13.96 -17.60
N LEU A 86 7.75 -14.82 -18.61
CA LEU A 86 7.78 -16.27 -18.41
C LEU A 86 8.87 -16.68 -17.42
N ALA A 87 10.09 -16.16 -17.60
CA ALA A 87 11.19 -16.42 -16.68
C ALA A 87 10.90 -15.90 -15.26
N HIS A 88 10.42 -14.66 -15.15
CA HIS A 88 10.06 -14.06 -13.86
C HIS A 88 8.97 -14.84 -13.11
N GLU A 89 7.98 -15.37 -13.82
CA GLU A 89 6.87 -16.11 -13.21
C GLU A 89 7.27 -17.48 -12.64
N VAL A 90 8.43 -18.02 -13.01
CA VAL A 90 8.96 -19.25 -12.40
C VAL A 90 9.32 -18.99 -10.94
N ASP A 91 10.05 -17.91 -10.69
CA ASP A 91 10.66 -17.55 -9.40
C ASP A 91 10.12 -16.23 -8.83
N CYS A 92 8.89 -15.86 -9.19
CA CYS A 92 8.28 -14.63 -8.71
C CYS A 92 8.14 -14.68 -7.18
N PRO A 93 8.61 -13.67 -6.42
CA PRO A 93 8.49 -13.65 -4.96
C PRO A 93 7.04 -13.66 -4.45
N TYR A 94 6.09 -13.28 -5.31
CA TYR A 94 4.66 -13.25 -5.01
C TYR A 94 3.97 -14.59 -5.32
N LYS A 95 4.69 -15.56 -5.89
CA LYS A 95 4.22 -16.93 -6.09
C LYS A 95 4.00 -17.57 -4.72
N GLY A 96 2.76 -17.92 -4.42
CA GLY A 96 2.41 -18.51 -3.12
C GLY A 96 2.21 -17.49 -1.99
N LYS A 97 2.44 -16.18 -2.21
CA LYS A 97 2.10 -15.16 -1.21
C LYS A 97 0.60 -15.19 -0.94
N ILE A 98 0.23 -15.31 0.32
CA ILE A 98 -1.13 -15.30 0.86
C ILE A 98 -1.11 -14.36 2.06
N LEU A 99 -2.12 -13.51 2.17
CA LEU A 99 -2.30 -12.57 3.25
C LEU A 99 -3.31 -13.13 4.24
N ASP A 100 -3.01 -12.97 5.52
CA ASP A 100 -3.92 -13.31 6.61
C ASP A 100 -4.81 -12.10 6.93
N CYS A 101 -6.10 -12.35 7.13
CA CYS A 101 -7.05 -11.33 7.55
C CYS A 101 -6.84 -10.96 9.03
N PRO A 102 -6.58 -9.69 9.39
CA PRO A 102 -6.40 -9.31 10.80
C PRO A 102 -7.65 -9.48 11.68
N GLY A 103 -8.85 -9.55 11.08
CA GLY A 103 -10.12 -9.63 11.79
C GLY A 103 -10.75 -11.02 11.83
N CYS A 104 -10.23 -12.03 11.13
CA CYS A 104 -10.77 -13.39 11.14
C CYS A 104 -9.77 -14.43 10.57
N SER A 105 -10.18 -15.70 10.52
CA SER A 105 -9.34 -16.81 10.03
C SER A 105 -9.18 -16.89 8.50
N PHE A 106 -9.72 -15.93 7.73
CA PHE A 106 -9.62 -15.93 6.27
C PHE A 106 -8.18 -15.65 5.80
N LYS A 107 -7.80 -16.30 4.70
CA LYS A 107 -6.50 -16.14 4.04
C LYS A 107 -6.72 -16.04 2.53
N GLY A 108 -6.06 -15.09 1.86
CA GLY A 108 -6.26 -14.89 0.42
C GLY A 108 -5.20 -14.04 -0.27
N SER A 109 -5.35 -13.84 -1.58
CA SER A 109 -4.58 -12.82 -2.29
C SER A 109 -5.02 -11.40 -1.90
N ILE A 110 -4.31 -10.36 -2.36
CA ILE A 110 -4.71 -8.96 -2.13
C ILE A 110 -6.14 -8.73 -2.63
N THR A 111 -6.45 -9.20 -3.84
CA THR A 111 -7.78 -9.04 -4.44
C THR A 111 -8.87 -9.81 -3.70
N ASP A 112 -8.54 -11.00 -3.16
CA ASP A 112 -9.48 -11.78 -2.37
C ASP A 112 -9.75 -11.11 -1.02
N GLN A 113 -8.70 -10.59 -0.39
CA GLN A 113 -8.77 -9.90 0.89
C GLN A 113 -9.61 -8.63 0.78
N GLU A 114 -9.45 -7.85 -0.29
CA GLU A 114 -10.26 -6.66 -0.54
C GLU A 114 -11.76 -7.00 -0.66
N LYS A 115 -12.09 -8.02 -1.46
CA LYS A 115 -13.48 -8.51 -1.60
C LYS A 115 -14.03 -9.04 -0.29
N HIS A 116 -13.27 -9.89 0.38
CA HIS A 116 -13.63 -10.49 1.66
C HIS A 116 -13.93 -9.41 2.70
N CYS A 117 -13.06 -8.41 2.85
CA CYS A 117 -13.25 -7.36 3.84
C CYS A 117 -14.54 -6.58 3.61
N ARG A 118 -14.88 -6.24 2.36
CA ARG A 118 -16.12 -5.51 2.02
C ARG A 118 -17.41 -6.29 2.29
N ILE A 119 -17.36 -7.62 2.21
CA ILE A 119 -18.55 -8.48 2.33
C ILE A 119 -18.74 -8.97 3.76
N VAL A 120 -17.66 -9.41 4.40
CA VAL A 120 -17.70 -10.11 5.69
C VAL A 120 -17.58 -9.14 6.86
N HIS A 121 -16.85 -8.04 6.69
CA HIS A 121 -16.71 -7.03 7.72
C HIS A 121 -17.59 -5.83 7.38
N SER A 122 -18.23 -5.24 8.38
CA SER A 122 -18.99 -3.99 8.22
C SER A 122 -18.02 -2.82 8.03
N VAL A 123 -17.49 -2.68 6.82
CA VAL A 123 -16.52 -1.63 6.49
C VAL A 123 -17.21 -0.28 6.52
N GLN A 124 -16.77 0.58 7.44
CA GLN A 124 -17.26 1.96 7.55
C GLN A 124 -16.31 2.91 6.79
N ASN A 125 -16.87 3.99 6.26
CA ASN A 125 -16.05 5.07 5.70
C ASN A 125 -15.26 5.74 6.83
N ILE A 126 -13.98 6.01 6.59
CA ILE A 126 -13.08 6.61 7.58
C ILE A 126 -13.59 7.96 8.11
N ASP A 127 -14.25 8.75 7.29
CA ASP A 127 -14.79 10.06 7.68
C ASP A 127 -15.96 9.96 8.66
N GLN A 128 -16.60 8.78 8.74
CA GLN A 128 -17.73 8.48 9.62
C GLN A 128 -17.31 7.60 10.80
N TYR A 129 -16.06 7.14 10.84
CA TYR A 129 -15.60 6.19 11.82
C TYR A 129 -15.15 6.89 13.11
N ASP A 130 -15.77 6.53 14.23
CA ASP A 130 -15.33 6.97 15.57
C ASP A 130 -14.20 6.08 16.09
N CYS A 131 -12.98 6.62 16.09
CA CYS A 131 -11.80 5.88 16.58
C CYS A 131 -11.81 5.66 18.09
N SER A 132 -12.68 6.33 18.85
CA SER A 132 -12.77 6.19 20.30
C SER A 132 -13.04 4.74 20.71
N ASN A 133 -13.78 3.99 19.89
CA ASN A 133 -14.06 2.57 20.09
C ASN A 133 -12.80 1.69 20.09
N ILE A 134 -11.80 2.01 19.26
CA ILE A 134 -10.54 1.24 19.23
C ILE A 134 -9.79 1.44 20.55
N PHE A 135 -9.74 2.68 21.04
CA PHE A 135 -9.00 3.03 22.25
C PHE A 135 -9.72 2.60 23.54
N SER A 136 -11.05 2.58 23.53
CA SER A 136 -11.81 1.99 24.65
C SER A 136 -11.64 0.47 24.68
N CYS A 137 -11.75 -0.21 23.54
CA CYS A 137 -11.56 -1.66 23.47
C CYS A 137 -10.14 -2.08 23.80
N ILE A 138 -9.11 -1.38 23.31
CA ILE A 138 -7.72 -1.71 23.63
C ILE A 138 -7.43 -1.46 25.11
N GLY A 139 -8.18 -0.59 25.81
CA GLY A 139 -8.13 -0.47 27.27
C GLY A 139 -8.35 -1.80 27.99
N ILE A 140 -9.18 -2.68 27.42
CA ILE A 140 -9.57 -3.98 27.98
C ILE A 140 -8.82 -5.14 27.31
N LEU A 141 -8.74 -5.12 25.98
CA LEU A 141 -8.16 -6.18 25.15
C LEU A 141 -6.66 -5.98 24.95
N SER A 142 -5.95 -7.03 24.58
CA SER A 142 -4.53 -6.97 24.22
C SER A 142 -4.29 -6.51 22.78
N SER A 143 -5.26 -6.70 21.90
CA SER A 143 -5.22 -6.26 20.50
C SER A 143 -6.62 -5.95 19.99
N VAL A 144 -6.72 -4.94 19.13
CA VAL A 144 -7.96 -4.55 18.46
C VAL A 144 -7.63 -4.22 17.02
N ASN A 145 -8.31 -4.89 16.10
CA ASN A 145 -8.19 -4.67 14.66
C ASN A 145 -9.56 -4.26 14.12
N THR A 146 -9.62 -3.20 13.33
CA THR A 146 -10.85 -2.79 12.65
C THR A 146 -10.55 -2.36 11.23
N VAL A 147 -11.44 -2.68 10.30
CA VAL A 147 -11.31 -2.29 8.90
C VAL A 147 -12.15 -1.06 8.61
N VAL A 148 -11.56 -0.14 7.87
CA VAL A 148 -12.18 1.09 7.40
C VAL A 148 -11.91 1.24 5.90
N GLN A 149 -12.73 2.03 5.21
CA GLN A 149 -12.54 2.37 3.81
C GLN A 149 -12.29 3.86 3.65
N ASN A 150 -11.35 4.19 2.77
CA ASN A 150 -11.17 5.54 2.28
C ASN A 150 -11.06 5.47 0.75
N ASP A 151 -11.82 6.31 0.05
CA ASP A 151 -12.05 6.19 -1.39
C ASP A 151 -12.47 4.75 -1.78
N ASP A 152 -11.71 4.11 -2.67
CA ASP A 152 -11.91 2.73 -3.12
C ASP A 152 -10.94 1.73 -2.47
N LYS A 153 -10.24 2.10 -1.39
CA LYS A 153 -9.25 1.24 -0.74
C LYS A 153 -9.63 0.94 0.71
N CYS A 154 -9.31 -0.28 1.15
CA CYS A 154 -9.58 -0.75 2.51
C CYS A 154 -8.29 -0.69 3.36
N PHE A 155 -8.43 -0.25 4.60
CA PHE A 155 -7.35 -0.06 5.55
C PHE A 155 -7.70 -0.74 6.88
N TRP A 156 -6.75 -1.47 7.46
CA TRP A 156 -6.84 -2.05 8.78
C TRP A 156 -6.18 -1.13 9.79
N LEU A 157 -6.98 -0.63 10.72
CA LEU A 157 -6.50 0.05 11.92
C LEU A 157 -6.17 -1.03 12.95
N LYS A 158 -4.91 -1.10 13.37
CA LYS A 158 -4.43 -2.10 14.33
C LYS A 158 -3.87 -1.39 15.55
N ALA A 159 -4.39 -1.75 16.72
CA ALA A 159 -3.89 -1.34 18.01
C ALA A 159 -3.46 -2.59 18.79
N LEU A 160 -2.22 -2.63 19.26
CA LEU A 160 -1.64 -3.75 20.00
C LEU A 160 -1.01 -3.22 21.29
N LYS A 161 -1.35 -3.79 22.44
CA LYS A 161 -0.64 -3.49 23.68
C LYS A 161 0.71 -4.17 23.69
N SER A 162 1.74 -3.41 24.08
CA SER A 162 3.05 -3.96 24.41
C SER A 162 2.95 -4.90 25.61
N ALA A 163 3.88 -5.86 25.72
CA ALA A 163 3.88 -6.86 26.79
C ALA A 163 3.96 -6.26 28.21
N ASP A 164 4.53 -5.06 28.33
CA ASP A 164 4.62 -4.30 29.58
C ASP A 164 3.37 -3.44 29.87
N ASN A 165 2.36 -3.49 29.01
CA ASN A 165 1.10 -2.72 29.07
C ASN A 165 1.25 -1.19 29.16
N ASN A 166 2.47 -0.65 29.09
CA ASN A 166 2.72 0.79 29.20
C ASN A 166 2.53 1.52 27.86
N ASN A 167 2.45 0.77 26.78
CA ASN A 167 2.63 1.26 25.42
C ASN A 167 1.61 0.59 24.49
N ILE A 168 0.97 1.38 23.63
CA ILE A 168 0.07 0.92 22.58
C ILE A 168 0.73 1.17 21.23
N LEU A 169 0.94 0.10 20.50
CA LEU A 169 1.41 0.11 19.12
C LEU A 169 0.22 0.34 18.20
N PHE A 170 0.18 1.48 17.54
CA PHE A 170 -0.84 1.80 16.53
C PHE A 170 -0.25 1.76 15.13
N SER A 171 -0.94 1.12 14.20
CA SER A 171 -0.54 1.05 12.80
C SER A 171 -1.75 1.01 11.88
N VAL A 172 -1.55 1.45 10.64
CA VAL A 172 -2.55 1.45 9.59
C VAL A 172 -2.01 0.66 8.40
N ASP A 173 -2.64 -0.47 8.13
CA ASP A 173 -2.23 -1.39 7.07
C ASP A 173 -3.22 -1.34 5.91
N MET A 174 -2.78 -0.94 4.73
CA MET A 174 -3.58 -0.92 3.51
C MET A 174 -3.64 -2.30 2.85
N ILE A 175 -4.82 -2.70 2.39
CA ILE A 175 -4.97 -3.85 1.48
C ILE A 175 -4.55 -3.40 0.08
N GLY A 176 -3.33 -3.77 -0.31
CA GLY A 176 -2.78 -3.44 -1.62
C GLY A 176 -1.30 -3.76 -1.71
N THR A 177 -0.64 -3.23 -2.73
CA THR A 177 0.80 -3.44 -2.93
C THR A 177 1.65 -2.54 -2.03
N GLU A 178 2.95 -2.83 -1.98
CA GLU A 178 3.89 -2.02 -1.19
C GLU A 178 4.02 -0.61 -1.75
N GLU A 179 4.08 -0.45 -3.08
CA GLU A 179 4.14 0.87 -3.73
C GLU A 179 2.83 1.64 -3.61
N GLU A 180 1.67 0.97 -3.66
CA GLU A 180 0.39 1.61 -3.40
C GLU A 180 0.32 2.11 -1.96
N ALA A 181 0.70 1.29 -0.97
CA ALA A 181 0.59 1.62 0.45
C ALA A 181 1.48 2.81 0.83
N ALA A 182 2.68 2.88 0.25
CA ALA A 182 3.61 3.99 0.45
C ALA A 182 3.06 5.35 -0.01
N LYS A 183 2.05 5.37 -0.88
CA LYS A 183 1.39 6.61 -1.33
C LYS A 183 0.34 7.11 -0.34
N TYR A 184 -0.01 6.36 0.70
CA TYR A 184 -0.98 6.78 1.69
C TYR A 184 -0.30 7.13 3.02
N GLY A 185 -0.66 8.30 3.55
CA GLY A 185 -0.34 8.71 4.90
C GLY A 185 -1.60 8.74 5.76
N TYR A 186 -1.42 8.56 7.07
CA TYR A 186 -2.50 8.73 8.04
C TYR A 186 -2.09 9.73 9.12
N LYS A 187 -3.11 10.39 9.68
CA LYS A 187 -2.98 11.33 10.79
C LYS A 187 -3.98 10.97 11.87
N LEU A 188 -3.49 10.52 13.01
CA LEU A 188 -4.27 10.24 14.21
C LEU A 188 -4.28 11.49 15.10
N ILE A 189 -5.46 11.90 15.53
CA ILE A 189 -5.70 13.18 16.20
C ILE A 189 -6.46 12.91 17.49
N PHE A 190 -5.86 13.28 18.62
CA PHE A 190 -6.51 13.30 19.93
C PHE A 190 -6.88 14.75 20.23
N SER A 191 -8.13 15.00 20.55
CA SER A 191 -8.61 16.34 20.91
C SER A 191 -9.45 16.30 22.18
N LYS A 192 -9.10 17.17 23.12
CA LYS A 192 -9.84 17.37 24.38
C LYS A 192 -9.86 18.85 24.68
N GLU A 193 -11.05 19.45 24.72
CA GLU A 193 -11.24 20.90 24.89
C GLU A 193 -10.36 21.72 23.92
N LEU A 194 -9.38 22.48 24.45
CA LEU A 194 -8.44 23.30 23.68
C LEU A 194 -7.12 22.58 23.34
N GLN A 195 -6.91 21.37 23.85
CA GLN A 195 -5.69 20.60 23.61
C GLN A 195 -5.86 19.66 22.43
N LYS A 196 -4.83 19.61 21.58
CA LYS A 196 -4.78 18.74 20.41
C LYS A 196 -3.41 18.09 20.28
N MET A 197 -3.39 16.76 20.24
CA MET A 197 -2.20 15.98 19.88
C MET A 197 -2.41 15.33 18.52
N CYS A 198 -1.35 15.26 17.73
CA CYS A 198 -1.40 14.73 16.38
C CYS A 198 -0.20 13.81 16.14
N PHE A 199 -0.48 12.63 15.60
CA PHE A 199 0.51 11.66 15.18
C PHE A 199 0.32 11.39 13.70
N GLU A 200 1.42 11.37 12.95
CA GLU A 200 1.41 11.17 11.50
C GLU A 200 2.30 9.97 11.16
N GLY A 201 1.88 9.19 10.18
CA GLY A 201 2.60 8.00 9.72
C GLY A 201 2.25 7.65 8.28
N ILE A 202 3.00 6.72 7.69
CA ILE A 202 2.74 6.16 6.36
C ILE A 202 2.02 4.82 6.53
N CYS A 203 1.06 4.53 5.65
CA CYS A 203 0.37 3.25 5.66
C CYS A 203 1.32 2.11 5.24
N ASN A 204 1.21 0.96 5.91
CA ASN A 204 1.97 -0.23 5.53
C ASN A 204 1.16 -1.09 4.54
N PRO A 205 1.79 -1.91 3.70
CA PRO A 205 1.09 -2.99 3.01
C PRO A 205 0.65 -4.07 4.00
N LEU A 206 -0.53 -4.64 3.79
CA LEU A 206 -1.01 -5.77 4.59
C LEU A 206 -0.08 -6.99 4.42
N GLY A 207 0.21 -7.68 5.54
CA GLY A 207 1.06 -8.87 5.58
C GLY A 207 2.43 -8.66 6.22
N LEU A 208 2.68 -7.49 6.81
CA LEU A 208 3.80 -7.32 7.73
C LEU A 208 3.53 -8.06 9.05
N ASN A 209 4.55 -8.75 9.55
CA ASN A 209 4.47 -9.46 10.84
C ASN A 209 4.61 -8.48 12.02
N ASP A 210 4.09 -8.86 13.19
CA ASP A 210 4.12 -8.02 14.41
C ASP A 210 5.55 -7.60 14.82
N LYS A 211 6.54 -8.47 14.59
CA LYS A 211 7.98 -8.16 14.81
C LYS A 211 8.52 -7.08 13.87
N GLN A 212 7.89 -6.87 12.72
CA GLN A 212 8.22 -5.80 11.79
C GLN A 212 7.44 -4.53 12.12
N LEU A 213 6.21 -4.67 12.64
CA LEU A 213 5.44 -3.54 13.16
C LEU A 213 6.16 -2.86 14.32
N SER A 214 6.85 -3.58 15.21
CA SER A 214 7.58 -3.00 16.35
C SER A 214 8.75 -2.07 15.96
N THR A 215 9.09 -1.97 14.68
CA THR A 215 10.05 -0.97 14.21
C THR A 215 9.43 0.44 14.25
N PRO A 216 10.13 1.45 14.77
CA PRO A 216 9.57 2.78 15.05
C PRO A 216 9.14 3.57 13.79
N ILE A 217 9.51 3.08 12.59
CA ILE A 217 9.13 3.68 11.31
C ILE A 217 7.76 3.16 10.83
N LYS A 218 7.36 1.96 11.24
CA LYS A 218 6.20 1.24 10.70
C LYS A 218 4.97 1.31 11.60
N SER A 219 5.15 1.74 12.84
CA SER A 219 4.06 1.92 13.78
C SER A 219 4.39 3.05 14.73
N PHE A 220 3.35 3.60 15.33
CA PHE A 220 3.48 4.64 16.33
C PHE A 220 3.29 4.02 17.72
N ASN A 221 4.22 4.32 18.64
CA ASN A 221 4.18 3.81 20.01
C ASN A 221 3.63 4.90 20.94
N LEU A 222 2.38 4.73 21.36
CA LEU A 222 1.68 5.62 22.30
C LEU A 222 1.94 5.14 23.72
N SER A 223 2.65 5.94 24.52
CA SER A 223 2.68 5.69 25.96
C SER A 223 1.28 5.87 26.52
N VAL A 224 0.74 4.84 27.17
CA VAL A 224 -0.58 4.85 27.81
C VAL A 224 -0.65 6.03 28.79
N ARG A 225 0.37 6.23 29.62
CA ARG A 225 0.50 7.39 30.53
C ARG A 225 0.48 8.74 29.81
N GLY A 226 1.03 8.81 28.61
CA GLY A 226 1.07 10.03 27.80
C GLY A 226 -0.27 10.40 27.18
N ILE A 227 -1.15 9.42 26.99
CA ILE A 227 -2.51 9.63 26.45
C ILE A 227 -3.62 9.39 27.46
N GLU A 228 -3.32 8.94 28.68
CA GLU A 228 -4.29 8.65 29.76
C GLU A 228 -5.21 9.84 30.02
N SER A 229 -4.69 11.06 30.00
CA SER A 229 -5.48 12.30 30.14
C SER A 229 -6.52 12.50 29.02
N PHE A 230 -6.27 11.89 27.86
CA PHE A 230 -7.10 11.88 26.66
C PHE A 230 -7.88 10.56 26.48
N LEU A 231 -7.74 9.56 27.36
CA LEU A 231 -8.52 8.31 27.29
C LEU A 231 -9.79 8.35 28.15
N GLY A 232 -10.11 9.50 28.77
CA GLY A 232 -11.35 9.74 29.51
C GLY A 232 -12.55 10.08 28.61
N ASN A 233 -13.75 10.15 29.22
CA ASN A 233 -15.05 10.21 28.52
C ASN A 233 -15.26 11.43 27.58
N ASP A 234 -14.45 12.49 27.67
CA ASP A 234 -14.63 13.74 26.92
C ASP A 234 -13.58 13.97 25.80
N CYS A 235 -12.88 12.92 25.37
CA CYS A 235 -11.90 13.01 24.29
C CYS A 235 -12.49 12.59 22.95
N ASN A 236 -12.26 13.40 21.92
CA ASN A 236 -12.56 13.04 20.54
C ASN A 236 -11.28 12.55 19.86
N ILE A 237 -11.28 11.26 19.47
CA ILE A 237 -10.20 10.63 18.73
C ILE A 237 -10.66 10.44 17.28
N SER A 238 -9.93 11.05 16.35
CA SER A 238 -10.21 10.94 14.93
C SER A 238 -8.97 10.53 14.16
N ILE A 239 -9.17 9.81 13.06
CA ILE A 239 -8.10 9.48 12.12
C ILE A 239 -8.45 10.02 10.74
N LYS A 240 -7.44 10.51 10.02
CA LYS A 240 -7.57 10.94 8.63
C LYS A 240 -6.58 10.18 7.79
N ILE A 241 -7.04 9.57 6.71
CA ILE A 241 -6.17 8.93 5.72
C ILE A 241 -6.13 9.84 4.49
N ARG A 242 -4.94 10.09 3.96
CA ARG A 242 -4.74 10.93 2.78
C ARG A 242 -3.77 10.26 1.83
N LYS A 243 -4.12 10.31 0.54
CA LYS A 243 -3.18 9.97 -0.52
C LYS A 243 -2.19 11.11 -0.69
N ASN A 244 -0.91 10.85 -0.45
CA ASN A 244 0.17 11.78 -0.72
C ASN A 244 0.33 11.89 -2.24
N SER A 245 -0.15 12.98 -2.82
CA SER A 245 -0.02 13.30 -4.25
C SER A 245 1.38 13.82 -4.60
N ILE A 246 2.42 13.17 -4.05
CA ILE A 246 3.79 13.44 -4.47
C ILE A 246 4.06 12.60 -5.74
N GLU A 247 3.32 12.88 -6.81
CA GLU A 247 3.54 12.25 -8.12
C GLU A 247 4.72 12.90 -8.88
N PHE A 248 5.36 13.92 -8.31
CA PHE A 248 6.28 14.80 -9.05
C PHE A 248 7.75 14.34 -9.06
N TRP A 249 8.27 13.67 -8.03
CA TRP A 249 9.72 13.39 -7.94
C TRP A 249 10.17 12.16 -8.74
N HIS A 250 9.30 11.17 -8.96
CA HIS A 250 9.66 9.97 -9.71
C HIS A 250 9.84 10.23 -11.22
N TYR A 251 9.19 11.25 -11.77
CA TYR A 251 9.41 11.72 -13.14
C TYR A 251 10.57 12.71 -13.25
N LEU A 252 10.81 13.52 -12.21
CA LEU A 252 11.91 14.48 -12.20
C LEU A 252 13.27 13.83 -11.97
N LEU A 253 13.41 12.76 -11.18
CA LEU A 253 14.75 12.17 -10.92
C LEU A 253 15.48 11.74 -12.20
N PRO A 254 14.85 11.01 -13.15
CA PRO A 254 15.50 10.64 -14.42
C PRO A 254 15.78 11.86 -15.31
N LEU A 255 14.86 12.84 -15.34
CA LEU A 255 15.01 14.09 -16.10
C LEU A 255 16.10 14.99 -15.51
N MET A 256 16.27 15.00 -14.18
CA MET A 256 17.33 15.72 -13.48
C MET A 256 18.68 15.06 -13.72
N VAL A 257 18.77 13.72 -13.72
CA VAL A 257 20.02 13.00 -14.01
C VAL A 257 20.48 13.25 -15.45
N LEU A 258 19.55 13.29 -16.42
CA LEU A 258 19.85 13.64 -17.82
C LEU A 258 20.18 15.13 -18.00
N ALA A 259 19.56 16.03 -17.22
CA ALA A 259 19.90 17.44 -17.21
C ALA A 259 21.29 17.69 -16.59
N ILE A 260 21.67 16.98 -15.52
CA ILE A 260 22.97 17.10 -14.85
C ILE A 260 24.13 16.70 -15.77
N SER A 261 23.93 15.76 -16.70
CA SER A 261 24.95 15.39 -17.70
C SER A 261 25.11 16.40 -18.84
N ALA A 262 24.24 17.41 -18.93
CA ALA A 262 24.23 18.43 -20.00
C ALA A 262 24.59 19.84 -19.49
N LEU A 263 24.88 20.00 -18.21
CA LEU A 263 25.15 21.30 -17.57
C LEU A 263 26.66 21.51 -17.39
N SER A 264 27.13 22.74 -17.64
CA SER A 264 28.52 23.12 -17.37
C SER A 264 28.81 23.09 -15.86
N TRP A 265 30.08 22.92 -15.50
CA TRP A 265 30.53 22.86 -14.10
C TRP A 265 30.06 24.08 -13.28
N GLU A 266 29.96 25.25 -13.90
CA GLU A 266 29.47 26.49 -13.28
C GLU A 266 27.97 26.43 -12.94
N MET A 267 27.14 25.82 -13.80
CA MET A 267 25.72 25.60 -13.51
C MET A 267 25.48 24.54 -12.45
N LEU A 268 26.33 23.49 -12.39
CA LEU A 268 26.28 22.49 -11.33
C LEU A 268 26.62 23.09 -9.97
N VAL A 269 27.58 24.02 -9.91
CA VAL A 269 27.88 24.78 -8.68
C VAL A 269 26.71 25.67 -8.28
N ALA A 270 26.04 26.35 -9.23
CA ALA A 270 24.85 27.16 -8.92
C ALA A 270 23.67 26.30 -8.41
N ILE A 271 23.41 25.14 -9.03
CA ILE A 271 22.37 24.20 -8.59
C ILE A 271 22.74 23.58 -7.24
N ALA A 272 24.01 23.26 -7.00
CA ALA A 272 24.47 22.80 -5.69
C ALA A 272 24.27 23.88 -4.62
N ILE A 273 24.53 25.16 -4.93
CA ILE A 273 24.28 26.28 -4.01
C ILE A 273 22.77 26.42 -3.72
N VAL A 274 21.91 26.38 -4.74
CA VAL A 274 20.44 26.45 -4.56
C VAL A 274 19.89 25.22 -3.83
N SER A 275 20.44 24.04 -4.11
CA SER A 275 20.09 22.79 -3.43
C SER A 275 20.61 22.77 -2.01
N ILE A 276 21.75 23.38 -1.71
CA ILE A 276 22.26 23.55 -0.35
C ILE A 276 21.42 24.56 0.43
N VAL A 277 20.85 25.58 -0.22
CA VAL A 277 19.87 26.50 0.39
C VAL A 277 18.55 25.76 0.68
N TYR A 278 18.03 24.98 -0.27
CA TYR A 278 16.82 24.16 -0.06
C TYR A 278 17.03 23.00 0.94
N ILE A 279 18.22 22.38 0.95
CA ILE A 279 18.62 21.39 1.96
C ILE A 279 18.85 22.08 3.29
N LYS A 280 19.34 23.33 3.35
CA LYS A 280 19.37 24.11 4.60
C LYS A 280 17.97 24.40 5.10
N ASP A 281 16.99 24.64 4.23
CA ASP A 281 15.59 24.82 4.63
C ASP A 281 14.92 23.51 5.04
N LEU A 282 15.25 22.39 4.40
CA LEU A 282 14.82 21.03 4.80
C LEU A 282 15.51 20.57 6.09
N VAL A 283 16.80 20.83 6.24
CA VAL A 283 17.56 20.55 7.47
C VAL A 283 17.12 21.51 8.56
N ASN A 284 16.80 22.77 8.29
CA ASN A 284 16.17 23.69 9.26
C ASN A 284 14.75 23.26 9.60
N PHE A 285 14.00 22.66 8.67
CA PHE A 285 12.69 22.05 8.92
C PHE A 285 12.84 20.82 9.82
N PHE A 286 13.79 19.93 9.55
CA PHE A 286 14.13 18.78 10.40
C PHE A 286 14.75 19.20 11.74
N TYR A 287 15.52 20.29 11.81
CA TYR A 287 16.03 20.89 13.05
C TYR A 287 14.91 21.58 13.83
N LYS A 288 13.94 22.23 13.18
CA LYS A 288 12.72 22.76 13.85
C LYS A 288 11.86 21.64 14.41
N ILE A 289 11.80 20.50 13.73
CA ILE A 289 11.14 19.27 14.22
C ILE A 289 11.95 18.69 15.39
N ARG A 290 13.28 18.63 15.29
CA ARG A 290 14.17 18.12 16.36
C ARG A 290 14.18 19.01 17.60
N ASP A 291 14.24 20.33 17.45
CA ASP A 291 14.21 21.30 18.55
C ASP A 291 12.82 21.39 19.17
N ARG A 292 11.73 21.16 18.43
CA ARG A 292 10.39 20.95 19.03
C ARG A 292 10.31 19.65 19.83
N CYS A 293 10.96 18.58 19.37
CA CYS A 293 11.08 17.33 20.14
C CYS A 293 12.03 17.46 21.35
N THR A 294 13.05 18.31 21.27
CA THR A 294 14.02 18.52 22.37
C THR A 294 13.47 19.50 23.40
N LEU A 295 12.70 20.52 22.98
CA LEU A 295 11.95 21.41 23.88
C LEU A 295 10.93 20.63 24.73
N LEU A 296 10.29 19.60 24.17
CA LEU A 296 9.41 18.68 24.92
C LEU A 296 10.20 17.84 25.94
N TYR A 297 11.43 17.43 25.62
CA TYR A 297 12.30 16.68 26.53
C TYR A 297 12.90 17.56 27.66
N THR A 298 13.22 18.82 27.37
CA THR A 298 13.67 19.79 28.39
C THR A 298 12.54 20.31 29.26
N SER A 299 11.31 20.47 28.75
CA SER A 299 10.15 20.82 29.59
C SER A 299 9.74 19.70 30.55
N LEU A 300 9.98 18.44 30.18
CA LEU A 300 9.78 17.28 31.05
C LEU A 300 10.88 17.09 32.12
N SER A 301 12.07 17.64 31.90
CA SER A 301 13.19 17.58 32.87
C SER A 301 13.28 18.82 33.77
N ILE A 302 12.80 19.99 33.33
CA ILE A 302 12.72 21.22 34.16
C ILE A 302 11.57 21.14 35.18
N ASN A 303 10.45 20.48 34.86
CA ASN A 303 9.34 20.28 35.81
C ASN A 303 9.63 19.28 36.95
N ARG A 304 10.81 18.63 36.96
CA ARG A 304 11.26 17.81 38.12
C ARG A 304 12.08 18.58 39.16
N ASN A 305 12.43 19.86 38.91
CA ASN A 305 13.31 20.63 39.79
C ASN A 305 12.69 21.93 40.35
N ILE A 306 11.37 22.13 40.28
CA ILE A 306 10.68 23.30 40.87
C ILE A 306 9.69 22.87 41.99
N SER A 307 9.91 21.73 42.63
CA SER A 307 9.13 21.32 43.81
C SER A 307 9.99 20.85 44.97
N THR A 308 11.12 21.53 45.21
CA THR A 308 11.89 21.48 46.47
C THR A 308 12.62 22.79 46.69
N THR A 309 11.90 23.81 47.17
CA THR A 309 12.34 24.84 48.13
C THR A 309 11.10 25.55 48.65
#